data_AF-A0A1S2R665-F1
#
_entry.id   AF-A0A1S2R665-F1
#
_cell.length_a   1.000
_cell.length_b   1.000
_cell.length_c   1.000
_cell.angle_alpha   90.00
_cell.angle_beta   90.00
_cell.angle_gamma   90.00
#
_symmetry.space_group_name_H-M   'P 1'
#
loop_
_entity.id
_entity.type
_entity.pdbx_description
1 polymer ?
#
loop_
_entity_poly.entity_id
_entity_poly.type
_entity_poly.pdbx_seq_one_letter_code
_entity_poly.pdbx_strand_id
1 'polypeptide(L)'
;MKNSSGYIYLEMLASFFLCVFLAVSILPIMSKIRHDRSDLFMKTEAYHLLYEQLDAYMDGEGQASGSLKSRGHSYILTWRESSVSQGMMEGCITYKKANGREETFCDAAKR
;
A
#
# COMPACT_ATOMS: atom_id res chain seq x y z
N MET A 1 -61.68 17.84 2.29
CA MET A 1 -60.28 17.75 1.80
C MET A 1 -59.37 18.14 2.94
N LYS A 2 -58.63 17.18 3.52
CA LYS A 2 -57.87 17.36 4.76
C LYS A 2 -56.48 17.90 4.40
N ASN A 3 -56.14 19.08 4.88
CA ASN A 3 -54.91 19.80 4.56
C ASN A 3 -53.68 18.97 4.97
N SER A 4 -52.90 18.51 3.99
CA SER A 4 -51.80 17.54 4.13
C SER A 4 -50.41 18.17 4.01
N SER A 5 -50.29 19.49 4.22
CA SER A 5 -49.03 20.24 4.07
C SER A 5 -47.88 19.67 4.91
N GLY A 6 -48.14 19.16 6.12
CA GLY A 6 -47.12 18.54 6.99
C GLY A 6 -46.56 17.21 6.49
N TYR A 7 -47.31 16.48 5.65
CA TYR A 7 -46.88 15.18 5.12
C TYR A 7 -45.73 15.33 4.12
N ILE A 8 -45.79 16.37 3.28
CA ILE A 8 -44.77 16.68 2.28
C ILE A 8 -43.43 17.03 2.95
N TYR A 9 -43.47 17.79 4.06
CA TYR A 9 -42.25 18.11 4.80
C TYR A 9 -41.61 16.87 5.42
N LEU A 10 -42.41 15.92 5.95
CA LEU A 10 -41.90 14.66 6.48
C LEU A 10 -41.27 13.79 5.38
N GLU A 11 -41.90 13.70 4.21
CA GLU A 11 -41.33 12.97 3.08
C GLU A 11 -40.02 13.59 2.58
N MET A 12 -39.92 14.94 2.52
CA MET A 12 -38.67 15.62 2.20
C MET A 12 -37.58 15.34 3.24
N LEU A 13 -37.92 15.40 4.53
CA LEU A 13 -36.96 15.15 5.62
C LEU A 13 -36.46 13.71 5.60
N ALA A 14 -37.35 12.75 5.38
CA ALA A 14 -37.00 11.34 5.24
C ALA A 14 -36.08 11.11 4.03
N SER A 15 -36.41 11.69 2.87
CA SER A 15 -35.60 11.60 1.66
C SER A 15 -34.22 12.22 1.86
N PHE A 16 -34.15 13.37 2.53
CA PHE A 16 -32.89 14.03 2.86
C PHE A 16 -32.01 13.19 3.78
N PHE A 17 -32.59 12.58 4.82
CA PHE A 17 -31.84 11.69 5.71
C PHE A 17 -31.31 10.46 4.98
N LEU A 18 -32.07 9.87 4.06
CA LEU A 18 -31.59 8.78 3.23
C LEU A 18 -30.40 9.21 2.37
N CYS A 19 -30.47 10.37 1.73
CA CYS A 19 -29.36 10.92 0.96
C CYS A 19 -28.10 11.16 1.81
N VAL A 20 -28.26 11.76 3.00
CA VAL A 20 -27.15 11.99 3.94
C VAL A 20 -26.58 10.68 4.43
N PHE A 21 -27.42 9.70 4.79
CA PHE A 21 -26.98 8.38 5.23
C PHE A 21 -26.16 7.66 4.16
N LEU A 22 -26.61 7.69 2.91
CA LEU A 22 -25.87 7.12 1.78
C LEU A 22 -24.53 7.84 1.57
N ALA A 23 -24.52 9.18 1.59
CA ALA A 23 -23.30 9.96 1.43
C ALA A 23 -22.27 9.65 2.53
N VAL A 24 -22.71 9.64 3.79
CA VAL A 24 -21.87 9.31 4.95
C VAL A 24 -21.36 7.87 4.88
N SER A 25 -22.15 6.93 4.37
CA SER A 25 -21.74 5.53 4.21
C SER A 25 -20.68 5.34 3.12
N ILE A 26 -20.72 6.13 2.04
CA ILE A 26 -19.79 6.02 0.91
C ILE A 26 -18.43 6.65 1.21
N LEU A 27 -18.39 7.74 1.98
CA LEU A 27 -17.15 8.44 2.35
C LEU A 27 -16.04 7.55 2.94
N PRO A 28 -16.29 6.69 3.96
CA PRO A 28 -15.25 5.83 4.52
C PRO A 28 -14.76 4.79 3.51
N ILE A 29 -15.62 4.31 2.62
CA ILE A 29 -15.24 3.35 1.56
C ILE A 29 -14.26 4.01 0.60
N MET A 30 -14.55 5.24 0.17
CA MET A 30 -13.68 5.99 -0.72
C MET A 30 -12.32 6.29 -0.08
N SER A 31 -12.32 6.68 1.20
CA SER A 31 -11.09 6.90 1.96
C SER A 31 -10.22 5.63 2.01
N LYS A 32 -10.83 4.50 2.35
CA LYS A 32 -10.15 3.20 2.41
C LYS A 32 -9.53 2.82 1.06
N ILE A 33 -10.28 2.95 -0.03
CA ILE A 33 -9.77 2.62 -1.39
C ILE A 33 -8.58 3.50 -1.75
N ARG A 34 -8.59 4.79 -1.40
CA ARG A 34 -7.46 5.68 -1.68
C ARG A 34 -6.21 5.27 -0.91
N HIS A 35 -6.33 4.90 0.36
CA HIS A 35 -5.21 4.42 1.18
C HIS A 35 -4.69 3.06 0.68
N ASP A 36 -5.58 2.13 0.35
CA ASP A 36 -5.19 0.82 -0.17
C ASP A 36 -4.42 0.97 -1.49
N ARG A 37 -4.82 1.90 -2.36
CA ARG A 37 -4.10 2.17 -3.61
C ARG A 37 -2.68 2.71 -3.38
N SER A 38 -2.49 3.63 -2.45
CA SER A 38 -1.14 4.14 -2.15
C SER A 38 -0.24 3.05 -1.58
N ASP A 39 -0.78 2.21 -0.70
CA ASP A 39 -0.03 1.11 -0.10
C ASP A 39 0.34 0.04 -1.14
N LEU A 40 -0.58 -0.28 -2.06
CA LEU A 40 -0.30 -1.18 -3.18
C LEU A 40 0.79 -0.64 -4.09
N PHE A 41 0.76 0.66 -4.38
CA PHE A 41 1.77 1.29 -5.23
C PHE A 41 3.18 1.19 -4.61
N MET A 42 3.32 1.55 -3.32
CA MET A 42 4.61 1.42 -2.62
C MET A 42 5.08 -0.03 -2.57
N LYS A 43 4.16 -0.99 -2.39
CA LYS A 43 4.46 -2.41 -2.38
C LYS A 43 5.00 -2.86 -3.74
N THR A 44 4.31 -2.54 -4.84
CA THR A 44 4.77 -2.90 -6.19
C THR A 44 6.12 -2.27 -6.51
N GLU A 45 6.35 -1.03 -6.08
CA GLU A 45 7.62 -0.35 -6.28
C GLU A 45 8.75 -1.00 -5.48
N ALA A 46 8.49 -1.40 -4.22
CA ALA A 46 9.45 -2.15 -3.42
C ALA A 46 9.84 -3.49 -4.09
N TYR A 47 8.87 -4.22 -4.65
CA TYR A 47 9.15 -5.44 -5.40
C TYR A 47 10.03 -5.18 -6.62
N HIS A 48 9.70 -4.17 -7.42
CA HIS A 48 10.48 -3.84 -8.60
C HIS A 48 11.92 -3.51 -8.25
N LEU A 49 12.14 -2.67 -7.24
CA LEU A 49 13.49 -2.31 -6.78
C LEU A 49 14.25 -3.53 -6.24
N LEU A 50 13.59 -4.40 -5.48
CA LEU A 50 14.23 -5.59 -4.95
C LEU A 50 14.63 -6.54 -6.09
N TYR A 51 13.74 -6.80 -7.04
CA TYR A 51 14.04 -7.70 -8.16
C TYR A 51 15.14 -7.15 -9.06
N GLU A 52 15.16 -5.85 -9.32
CA GLU A 52 16.26 -5.22 -10.06
C GLU A 52 17.62 -5.46 -9.38
N GLN A 53 17.67 -5.37 -8.05
CA GLN A 53 18.89 -5.59 -7.28
C GLN A 53 19.28 -7.08 -7.20
N LEU A 54 18.30 -7.98 -7.14
CA LEU A 54 18.53 -9.43 -7.21
C LEU A 54 19.03 -9.86 -8.59
N ASP A 55 18.50 -9.28 -9.66
CA ASP A 55 18.92 -9.54 -11.04
C ASP A 55 20.37 -9.08 -11.26
N ALA A 56 20.68 -7.85 -10.82
CA ALA A 56 22.06 -7.33 -10.81
C ALA A 56 23.02 -8.25 -10.02
N TYR A 57 22.57 -8.79 -8.89
CA TYR A 57 23.37 -9.76 -8.12
C TYR A 57 23.60 -11.09 -8.87
N MET A 58 22.58 -11.59 -9.57
CA MET A 58 22.70 -12.81 -10.40
C MET A 58 23.65 -12.58 -11.58
N ASP A 59 23.61 -11.41 -12.20
CA ASP A 59 24.55 -10.98 -13.26
C ASP A 59 25.98 -10.74 -12.73
N GLY A 60 26.13 -10.73 -11.42
CA GLY A 60 27.42 -10.74 -10.74
C GLY A 60 27.90 -9.38 -10.26
N GLU A 61 27.03 -8.38 -10.25
CA GLU A 61 27.27 -7.10 -9.61
C GLU A 61 27.35 -7.26 -8.08
N GLY A 62 28.03 -6.30 -7.43
CA GLY A 62 28.29 -6.35 -5.99
C GLY A 62 27.03 -6.07 -5.14
N GLN A 63 26.99 -6.65 -3.94
CA GLN A 63 25.91 -6.44 -2.97
C GLN A 63 26.08 -5.11 -2.23
N ALA A 64 25.50 -4.03 -2.76
CA ALA A 64 25.43 -2.77 -2.04
C ALA A 64 24.19 -2.76 -1.12
N SER A 65 24.40 -2.71 0.20
CA SER A 65 23.34 -2.35 1.13
C SER A 65 23.22 -0.82 1.19
N GLY A 66 22.00 -0.28 1.26
CA GLY A 66 21.84 1.17 1.28
C GLY A 66 20.40 1.65 1.22
N SER A 67 20.24 2.96 1.36
CA SER A 67 18.96 3.63 1.16
C SER A 67 18.76 3.93 -0.33
N LEU A 68 17.70 3.39 -0.91
CA LEU A 68 17.22 3.67 -2.25
C LEU A 68 16.13 4.73 -2.15
N LYS A 69 16.13 5.70 -3.06
CA LYS A 69 15.03 6.67 -3.18
C LYS A 69 14.36 6.48 -4.52
N SER A 70 13.06 6.23 -4.50
CA SER A 70 12.25 6.18 -5.71
C SER A 70 10.94 6.93 -5.50
N ARG A 71 10.60 7.79 -6.47
CA ARG A 71 9.34 8.58 -6.50
C ARG A 71 9.02 9.30 -5.18
N GLY A 72 10.06 9.80 -4.49
CA GLY A 72 9.92 10.53 -3.22
C GLY A 72 9.81 9.66 -1.97
N HIS A 73 9.84 8.33 -2.10
CA HIS A 73 9.85 7.38 -0.98
C HIS A 73 11.25 6.82 -0.75
N SER A 74 11.57 6.54 0.51
CA SER A 74 12.83 5.92 0.92
C SER A 74 12.61 4.44 1.21
N TYR A 75 13.43 3.61 0.58
CA TYR A 75 13.51 2.17 0.77
C TYR A 75 14.90 1.83 1.31
N ILE A 76 15.01 0.82 2.16
CA ILE A 76 16.29 0.37 2.71
C ILE A 76 16.50 -1.06 2.23
N LEU A 77 17.57 -1.28 1.47
CA LEU A 77 17.99 -2.60 1.02
C LEU A 77 19.04 -3.15 1.97
N THR A 78 18.83 -4.37 2.45
CA THR A 78 19.77 -5.13 3.27
C THR A 78 19.97 -6.51 2.69
N TRP A 79 21.23 -6.95 2.63
CA TRP A 79 21.59 -8.29 2.18
C TRP A 79 21.84 -9.19 3.40
N ARG A 80 21.34 -10.42 3.36
CA ARG A 80 21.54 -11.43 4.41
C ARG A 80 21.81 -12.79 3.78
N GLU A 81 22.51 -13.65 4.51
CA GLU A 81 22.64 -15.04 4.10
C GLU A 81 21.30 -15.75 4.34
N SER A 82 20.80 -16.46 3.32
CA SER A 82 19.47 -17.07 3.40
C SER A 82 19.45 -18.18 4.46
N SER A 83 18.44 -18.13 5.33
CA SER A 83 18.19 -19.19 6.32
C SER A 83 17.70 -20.50 5.71
N VAL A 84 17.27 -20.48 4.44
CA VAL A 84 16.60 -21.60 3.76
C VAL A 84 17.58 -22.54 3.07
N SER A 85 18.73 -22.04 2.62
CA SER A 85 19.76 -22.88 2.01
C SER A 85 21.15 -22.25 2.09
N GLN A 86 22.14 -23.06 2.47
CA GLN A 86 23.55 -22.65 2.47
C GLN A 86 23.98 -22.22 1.06
N GLY A 87 24.49 -20.99 0.94
CA GLY A 87 24.99 -20.42 -0.32
C GLY A 87 23.99 -19.63 -1.16
N MET A 88 22.76 -19.37 -0.68
CA MET A 88 21.85 -18.38 -1.28
C MET A 88 21.91 -17.05 -0.53
N MET A 89 21.84 -15.94 -1.27
CA MET A 89 21.80 -14.59 -0.68
C MET A 89 20.39 -14.04 -0.76
N GLU A 90 19.92 -13.51 0.35
CA GLU A 90 18.58 -12.95 0.53
C GLU A 90 18.68 -11.42 0.53
N GLY A 91 17.99 -10.80 -0.42
CA GLY A 91 17.79 -9.35 -0.47
C GLY A 91 16.51 -9.00 0.27
N CYS A 92 16.61 -8.12 1.27
CA CYS A 92 15.48 -7.63 2.04
C CYS A 92 15.31 -6.13 1.82
N ILE A 93 14.14 -5.71 1.34
CA ILE A 93 13.76 -4.31 1.19
C ILE A 93 12.77 -3.90 2.27
N THR A 94 13.09 -2.83 3.00
CA THR A 94 12.25 -2.25 4.05
C THR A 94 11.76 -0.88 3.64
N TYR A 95 10.47 -0.61 3.84
CA TYR A 95 9.88 0.71 3.57
C TYR A 95 8.80 1.06 4.59
N LYS A 96 8.54 2.37 4.72
CA LYS A 96 7.53 2.91 5.63
C LYS A 96 6.23 3.16 4.88
N LYS A 97 5.15 2.52 5.33
CA LYS A 97 3.80 2.73 4.81
C LYS A 97 3.23 4.10 5.18
N ALA A 98 2.14 4.46 4.52
CA ALA A 98 1.38 5.69 4.81
C ALA A 98 0.86 5.73 6.27
N ASN A 99 0.59 4.57 6.88
CA ASN A 99 0.18 4.46 8.28
C ASN A 99 1.35 4.51 9.28
N GLY A 100 2.59 4.73 8.80
CA GLY A 100 3.80 4.81 9.61
C GLY A 100 4.40 3.48 10.04
N ARG A 101 3.79 2.34 9.70
CA ARG A 101 4.37 1.01 9.94
C ARG A 101 5.45 0.71 8.91
N GLU A 102 6.50 0.05 9.36
CA GLU A 102 7.53 -0.47 8.48
C GLU A 102 7.13 -1.87 8.01
N GLU A 103 7.25 -2.11 6.71
CA GLU A 103 7.15 -3.45 6.14
C GLU A 103 8.48 -3.82 5.51
N THR A 104 8.87 -5.08 5.72
CA THR A 104 10.05 -5.66 5.11
C THR A 104 9.62 -6.83 4.25
N PHE A 105 10.12 -6.86 3.02
CA PHE A 105 9.93 -7.95 2.10
C PHE A 105 11.31 -8.50 1.73
N CYS A 106 11.45 -9.82 1.72
CA CYS A 106 12.71 -10.49 1.43
C CYS A 106 12.50 -11.56 0.37
N ASP A 107 13.49 -11.73 -0.51
CA ASP A 107 13.53 -12.81 -1.49
C ASP A 107 14.99 -13.26 -1.69
N ALA A 108 15.16 -14.53 -2.07
CA ALA A 108 16.47 -15.16 -2.18
C ALA A 108 16.86 -15.42 -3.64
N ALA A 109 18.09 -15.08 -3.99
CA ALA A 109 18.67 -15.38 -5.28
C ALA A 109 19.97 -16.20 -5.11
N LYS A 110 20.20 -17.07 -6.08
CA LYS A 110 21.42 -17.86 -6.20
C LYS A 110 22.20 -17.38 -7.42
N ARG A 111 23.50 -17.21 -7.24
CA ARG A 111 24.45 -16.93 -8.32
C ARG A 111 24.95 -18.22 -8.95
#